data_AF-A0A349JY53-F1
#
_entry.id   AF-A0A349JY53-F1
#
_cell.length_a   1.000
_cell.length_b   1.000
_cell.length_c   1.000
_cell.angle_alpha   90.00
_cell.angle_beta   90.00
_cell.angle_gamma   90.00
#
_symmetry.space_group_name_H-M   'P 1'
#
loop_
_entity.id
_entity.type
_entity.pdbx_description
1 polymer ?
#
loop_
_entity_poly.entity_id
_entity_poly.type
_entity_poly.pdbx_seq_one_letter_code
_entity_poly.pdbx_strand_id
1 'polypeptide(L)'
;MHKSLTLVLLFLVSPLGEAGEWPPGDPSSSKIFNERKTETFRHGVHPEWGYAAAQEDAFVVMHPKASRSNAPLYVVLHSAGHDVFSCVNCTKTVGNHDIYRSPDDHYALYLDCRKNRNDWWWGGMHRRDKGLTERNSGGDTVPVEKRVIDTVRWAIKRYRIDPNRVYLSGNSMGGSGTLGIGMRHGDVFAAIKANVPAGVEHVSERLFFPPKSAPKELSLPDPPICVNYSAQNDGWSFGHDRFFDVMEERNYALFFYWGPFGHANNSARIKTVNDLIDSFDWLSVRKDEAYPVFTKASTNSKLPWPDDLKSGEAGQVNAFFRWKTVEDAAQRLEMSLFLVSRRDLKTGFKIPAEARTDVSVRRLQNFRVKAGALFQWQFGKAKGEGKADAQGLIGIPGLKVTST
;
A
#
# COMPACT_ATOMS: atom_id res chain seq x y z
N MET A 1 -16.58 45.62 62.44
CA MET A 1 -16.89 45.39 61.01
C MET A 1 -15.79 44.54 60.39
N HIS A 2 -15.94 43.21 60.38
CA HIS A 2 -15.02 42.31 59.66
C HIS A 2 -15.59 42.05 58.26
N LYS A 3 -14.84 42.45 57.23
CA LYS A 3 -15.14 42.09 55.84
C LYS A 3 -14.51 40.73 55.57
N SER A 4 -15.32 39.67 55.48
CA SER A 4 -14.89 38.39 54.94
C SER A 4 -14.70 38.53 53.43
N LEU A 5 -13.49 38.28 52.95
CA LEU A 5 -13.23 38.05 51.52
C LEU A 5 -13.53 36.58 51.20
N THR A 6 -14.59 36.33 50.44
CA THR A 6 -14.86 35.03 49.85
C THR A 6 -14.12 34.93 48.52
N LEU A 7 -13.12 34.06 48.45
CA LEU A 7 -12.43 33.71 47.20
C LEU A 7 -13.31 32.72 46.44
N VAL A 8 -13.96 33.17 45.37
CA VAL A 8 -14.70 32.31 44.44
C VAL A 8 -13.72 31.84 43.36
N LEU A 9 -13.27 30.58 43.45
CA LEU A 9 -12.61 29.91 42.32
C LEU A 9 -13.67 29.55 41.28
N LEU A 10 -13.77 30.37 40.23
CA LEU A 10 -14.44 30.01 38.99
C LEU A 10 -13.55 29.02 38.23
N PHE A 11 -13.84 27.73 38.36
CA PHE A 11 -13.36 26.74 37.39
C PHE A 11 -14.06 27.02 36.06
N LEU A 12 -13.35 27.68 35.14
CA LEU A 12 -13.68 27.65 33.72
C LEU A 12 -13.50 26.20 33.25
N VAL A 13 -14.56 25.41 33.34
CA VAL A 13 -14.68 24.19 32.56
C VAL A 13 -14.90 24.66 31.12
N SER A 14 -13.81 24.75 30.36
CA SER A 14 -13.93 24.82 28.90
C SER A 14 -14.82 23.66 28.47
N PRO A 15 -15.85 23.87 27.63
CA PRO A 15 -16.61 22.75 27.10
C PRO A 15 -15.60 21.87 26.36
N LEU A 16 -15.44 20.63 26.83
CA LEU A 16 -14.96 19.54 25.98
C LEU A 16 -15.87 19.59 24.76
N GLY A 17 -15.35 20.05 23.62
CA GLY A 17 -16.12 20.09 22.40
C GLY A 17 -16.72 18.71 22.16
N GLU A 18 -18.02 18.63 21.90
CA GLU A 18 -18.63 17.36 21.52
C GLU A 18 -17.83 16.76 20.36
N ALA A 19 -17.43 15.50 20.54
CA ALA A 19 -16.79 14.76 19.47
C ALA A 19 -17.74 14.75 18.26
N GLY A 20 -17.21 15.07 17.07
CA GLY A 20 -18.01 15.05 15.86
C GLY A 20 -18.64 13.67 15.63
N GLU A 21 -19.78 13.62 14.96
CA GLU A 21 -20.40 12.36 14.54
C GLU A 21 -19.73 11.78 13.28
N TRP A 22 -19.79 10.45 13.13
CA TRP A 22 -19.38 9.74 11.91
C TRP A 22 -20.62 9.15 11.20
N PRO A 23 -20.77 9.27 9.87
CA PRO A 23 -19.84 9.85 8.89
C PRO A 23 -19.71 11.38 9.01
N PRO A 24 -18.60 11.97 8.53
CA PRO A 24 -18.42 13.41 8.58
C PRO A 24 -19.42 14.08 7.62
N GLY A 25 -19.95 15.22 8.07
CA GLY A 25 -20.86 16.06 7.31
C GLY A 25 -20.14 16.87 6.22
N ASP A 26 -20.50 18.14 6.09
CA ASP A 26 -19.89 19.04 5.12
C ASP A 26 -18.45 19.42 5.48
N PRO A 27 -17.61 19.76 4.47
CA PRO A 27 -16.22 20.13 4.72
C PRO A 27 -16.13 21.37 5.60
N SER A 28 -15.30 21.29 6.64
CA SER A 28 -14.96 22.43 7.52
C SER A 28 -14.24 23.57 6.80
N SER A 29 -13.61 23.28 5.66
CA SER A 29 -13.11 24.30 4.74
C SER A 29 -12.97 23.76 3.32
N SER A 30 -13.12 24.63 2.32
CA SER A 30 -12.83 24.34 0.91
C SER A 30 -11.89 25.40 0.35
N LYS A 31 -10.82 25.00 -0.32
CA LYS A 31 -9.80 25.92 -0.88
C LYS A 31 -9.32 25.44 -2.25
N ILE A 32 -8.64 26.29 -2.99
CA ILE A 32 -7.87 25.89 -4.17
C ILE A 32 -6.40 25.74 -3.76
N PHE A 33 -5.80 24.62 -4.13
CA PHE A 33 -4.41 24.31 -3.86
C PHE A 33 -3.85 23.54 -5.06
N ASN A 34 -2.72 23.98 -5.63
CA ASN A 34 -2.13 23.41 -6.84
C ASN A 34 -3.17 23.20 -7.97
N GLU A 35 -3.99 24.23 -8.24
CA GLU A 35 -5.05 24.22 -9.27
C GLU A 35 -6.18 23.21 -9.00
N ARG A 36 -6.23 22.59 -7.81
CA ARG A 36 -7.20 21.57 -7.44
C ARG A 36 -8.02 22.03 -6.25
N LYS A 37 -9.32 21.73 -6.25
CA LYS A 37 -10.17 21.94 -5.07
C LYS A 37 -9.72 20.99 -3.97
N THR A 38 -9.53 21.52 -2.76
CA THR A 38 -9.29 20.74 -1.55
C THR A 38 -10.40 20.98 -0.55
N GLU A 39 -10.87 19.91 0.08
CA GLU A 39 -11.91 19.91 1.10
C GLU A 39 -11.33 19.30 2.37
N THR A 40 -11.40 20.03 3.48
CA THR A 40 -10.92 19.57 4.79
C THR A 40 -12.09 19.12 5.64
N PHE A 41 -12.00 17.92 6.18
CA PHE A 41 -12.97 17.35 7.10
C PHE A 41 -12.33 17.13 8.46
N ARG A 42 -13.14 17.11 9.50
CA ARG A 42 -12.74 16.62 10.81
C ARG A 42 -13.32 15.24 11.00
N HIS A 43 -12.54 14.34 11.58
CA HIS A 43 -13.05 13.06 12.03
C HIS A 43 -14.08 13.27 13.13
N GLY A 44 -15.19 12.55 12.98
CA GLY A 44 -16.01 12.18 14.11
C GLY A 44 -15.54 10.87 14.74
N VAL A 45 -16.32 10.35 15.67
CA VAL A 45 -16.07 9.07 16.33
C VAL A 45 -17.05 8.01 15.84
N HIS A 46 -16.53 6.85 15.48
CA HIS A 46 -17.33 5.66 15.24
C HIS A 46 -17.10 4.64 16.37
N PRO A 47 -18.14 4.20 17.11
CA PRO A 47 -17.97 3.28 18.25
C PRO A 47 -17.22 1.98 17.90
N GLU A 48 -17.46 1.42 16.70
CA GLU A 48 -16.84 0.16 16.28
C GLU A 48 -15.32 0.24 16.04
N TRP A 49 -14.79 1.46 15.92
CA TRP A 49 -13.34 1.65 15.86
C TRP A 49 -12.68 1.26 17.18
N GLY A 50 -13.36 1.42 18.31
CA GLY A 50 -12.86 1.01 19.63
C GLY A 50 -11.83 1.97 20.23
N TYR A 51 -11.91 3.26 19.89
CA TYR A 51 -11.08 4.27 20.54
C TYR A 51 -11.49 4.50 21.99
N ALA A 52 -10.50 4.59 22.88
CA ALA A 52 -10.73 4.93 24.29
C ALA A 52 -11.17 6.39 24.50
N ALA A 53 -10.75 7.29 23.61
CA ALA A 53 -11.14 8.70 23.59
C ALA A 53 -11.48 9.12 22.16
N ALA A 54 -12.38 10.09 22.04
CA ALA A 54 -12.75 10.65 20.75
C ALA A 54 -11.54 11.10 19.93
N GLN A 55 -11.59 10.86 18.62
CA GLN A 55 -10.54 11.27 17.69
C GLN A 55 -10.94 12.59 17.05
N GLU A 56 -10.03 13.58 17.05
CA GLU A 56 -10.27 14.89 16.43
C GLU A 56 -9.36 15.17 15.23
N ASP A 57 -8.80 14.13 14.61
CA ASP A 57 -7.92 14.25 13.45
C ASP A 57 -8.66 14.89 12.27
N ALA A 58 -7.92 15.56 11.40
CA ALA A 58 -8.47 16.03 10.12
C ALA A 58 -8.19 15.02 9.01
N PHE A 59 -8.90 15.15 7.89
CA PHE A 59 -8.44 14.58 6.63
C PHE A 59 -8.78 15.53 5.49
N VAL A 60 -8.03 15.43 4.40
CA VAL A 60 -8.18 16.32 3.24
C VAL A 60 -8.48 15.50 2.01
N VAL A 61 -9.53 15.89 1.28
CA VAL A 61 -9.83 15.37 -0.05
C VAL A 61 -9.44 16.40 -1.09
N MET A 62 -8.52 16.06 -1.98
CA MET A 62 -8.14 16.85 -3.15
C MET A 62 -8.85 16.30 -4.39
N HIS A 63 -9.58 17.14 -5.10
CA HIS A 63 -10.32 16.79 -6.31
C HIS A 63 -9.37 16.66 -7.52
N PRO A 64 -9.74 15.92 -8.58
CA PRO A 64 -9.05 16.01 -9.87
C PRO A 64 -8.99 17.47 -10.37
N LYS A 65 -7.99 17.81 -11.19
CA LYS A 65 -7.91 19.11 -11.87
C LYS A 65 -9.11 19.32 -12.80
N ALA A 66 -9.50 18.28 -13.52
CA ALA A 66 -10.67 18.25 -14.37
C ALA A 66 -11.72 17.29 -13.79
N SER A 67 -12.94 17.79 -13.59
CA SER A 67 -14.06 16.96 -13.12
C SER A 67 -14.30 15.78 -14.07
N ARG A 68 -14.51 14.60 -13.51
CA ARG A 68 -14.86 13.38 -14.26
C ARG A 68 -15.68 12.45 -13.39
N SER A 69 -16.55 11.67 -14.02
CA SER A 69 -17.22 10.54 -13.37
C SER A 69 -16.23 9.41 -13.12
N ASN A 70 -16.43 8.67 -12.03
CA ASN A 70 -15.66 7.47 -11.70
C ASN A 70 -14.14 7.72 -11.74
N ALA A 71 -13.72 8.87 -11.21
CA ALA A 71 -12.30 9.14 -11.01
C ALA A 71 -11.70 8.08 -10.05
N PRO A 72 -10.44 7.69 -10.25
CA PRO A 72 -9.72 6.87 -9.27
C PRO A 72 -9.45 7.63 -7.97
N LEU A 73 -9.07 6.88 -6.92
CA LEU A 73 -8.70 7.44 -5.62
C LEU A 73 -7.25 7.08 -5.23
N TYR A 74 -6.47 8.11 -4.90
CA TYR A 74 -5.10 8.01 -4.40
C TYR A 74 -5.06 8.34 -2.90
N VAL A 75 -4.95 7.33 -2.06
CA VAL A 75 -4.92 7.46 -0.59
C VAL A 75 -3.48 7.64 -0.12
N VAL A 76 -3.25 8.59 0.79
CA VAL A 76 -1.90 8.96 1.26
C VAL A 76 -1.81 8.90 2.77
N LEU A 77 -0.82 8.16 3.26
CA LEU A 77 -0.40 8.10 4.66
C LEU A 77 0.92 8.86 4.84
N HIS A 78 0.92 9.88 5.70
CA HIS A 78 2.10 10.72 5.93
C HIS A 78 3.15 10.04 6.83
N SER A 79 4.38 10.53 6.78
CA SER A 79 5.48 10.13 7.67
C SER A 79 5.33 10.69 9.09
N ALA A 80 6.06 10.15 10.07
CA ALA A 80 5.90 10.48 11.50
C ALA A 80 6.16 11.96 11.86
N GLY A 81 6.97 12.66 11.06
CA GLY A 81 7.27 14.09 11.22
C GLY A 81 6.24 15.04 10.61
N HIS A 82 5.14 14.50 10.06
CA HIS A 82 4.10 15.25 9.38
C HIS A 82 2.74 15.11 10.07
N ASP A 83 1.85 15.98 9.63
CA ASP A 83 0.39 15.91 9.76
C ASP A 83 -0.23 16.00 8.35
N VAL A 84 -1.55 15.94 8.23
CA VAL A 84 -2.22 16.02 6.93
C VAL A 84 -1.91 17.34 6.18
N PHE A 85 -1.80 18.47 6.87
CA PHE A 85 -1.62 19.77 6.22
C PHE A 85 -0.22 19.95 5.65
N SER A 86 0.80 19.58 6.43
CA SER A 86 2.20 19.56 5.99
C SER A 86 2.40 18.52 4.88
N CYS A 87 1.72 17.36 4.95
CA CYS A 87 1.72 16.35 3.88
C CYS A 87 1.15 16.91 2.57
N VAL A 88 -0.03 17.56 2.61
CA VAL A 88 -0.59 18.25 1.43
C VAL A 88 0.37 19.34 0.94
N ASN A 89 0.98 20.12 1.84
CA ASN A 89 1.91 21.20 1.50
C ASN A 89 3.18 20.69 0.78
N CYS A 90 3.67 19.48 1.08
CA CYS A 90 4.79 18.87 0.36
C CYS A 90 4.54 18.77 -1.16
N THR A 91 3.28 18.57 -1.55
CA THR A 91 2.90 18.42 -2.96
C THR A 91 3.02 19.72 -3.77
N LYS A 92 3.41 20.86 -3.17
CA LYS A 92 3.76 22.09 -3.91
C LYS A 92 5.04 21.95 -4.72
N THR A 93 6.10 21.40 -4.13
CA THR A 93 7.45 21.39 -4.74
C THR A 93 7.90 19.99 -5.18
N VAL A 94 8.25 19.82 -6.46
CA VAL A 94 8.73 18.51 -6.96
C VAL A 94 10.04 18.19 -6.25
N GLY A 95 10.22 16.94 -5.84
CA GLY A 95 11.35 16.52 -5.02
C GLY A 95 11.11 16.63 -3.50
N ASN A 96 9.91 17.02 -3.06
CA ASN A 96 9.54 17.03 -1.65
C ASN A 96 8.46 15.98 -1.37
N HIS A 97 8.87 14.81 -0.88
CA HIS A 97 7.98 13.66 -0.66
C HIS A 97 7.11 13.36 -1.88
N ASP A 98 7.76 13.04 -3.01
CA ASP A 98 7.07 12.90 -4.30
C ASP A 98 5.95 11.86 -4.29
N ILE A 99 6.05 10.83 -3.44
CA ILE A 99 4.99 9.83 -3.26
C ILE A 99 3.66 10.41 -2.75
N TYR A 100 3.65 11.59 -2.13
CA TYR A 100 2.41 12.26 -1.72
C TYR A 100 1.67 12.93 -2.89
N ARG A 101 2.32 13.08 -4.05
CA ARG A 101 1.71 13.70 -5.23
C ARG A 101 0.84 12.67 -5.95
N SER A 102 -0.47 12.90 -5.94
CA SER A 102 -1.42 12.13 -6.75
C SER A 102 -1.43 12.63 -8.19
N PRO A 103 -1.80 11.79 -9.18
CA PRO A 103 -2.06 12.25 -10.54
C PRO A 103 -3.19 13.28 -10.60
N ASP A 104 -3.15 14.13 -11.63
CA ASP A 104 -4.09 15.24 -11.81
C ASP A 104 -5.54 14.78 -12.09
N ASP A 105 -5.73 13.55 -12.56
CA ASP A 105 -7.05 12.98 -12.89
C ASP A 105 -7.63 12.09 -11.77
N HIS A 106 -6.97 12.03 -10.61
CA HIS A 106 -7.41 11.27 -9.43
C HIS A 106 -8.04 12.18 -8.38
N TYR A 107 -8.97 11.64 -7.59
CA TYR A 107 -9.15 12.17 -6.23
C TYR A 107 -7.95 11.75 -5.39
N ALA A 108 -7.56 12.56 -4.41
CA ALA A 108 -6.60 12.15 -3.40
C ALA A 108 -7.14 12.35 -1.99
N LEU A 109 -6.96 11.34 -1.14
CA LEU A 109 -7.37 11.35 0.26
C LEU A 109 -6.12 11.33 1.13
N TYR A 110 -5.85 12.46 1.78
CA TYR A 110 -4.76 12.61 2.75
C TYR A 110 -5.34 12.44 4.15
N LEU A 111 -4.86 11.42 4.86
CA LEU A 111 -5.34 11.09 6.21
C LEU A 111 -4.38 11.65 7.25
N ASP A 112 -4.90 12.06 8.42
CA ASP A 112 -4.10 12.49 9.58
C ASP A 112 -4.19 11.46 10.72
N CYS A 113 -3.13 11.34 11.50
CA CYS A 113 -3.12 10.64 12.78
C CYS A 113 -2.35 11.41 13.86
N ARG A 114 -1.90 12.63 13.55
CA ARG A 114 -0.89 13.31 14.38
C ARG A 114 -1.47 13.85 15.67
N LYS A 115 -2.75 14.23 15.67
CA LYS A 115 -3.39 14.90 16.80
C LYS A 115 -3.72 13.93 17.93
N ASN A 116 -3.88 12.65 17.62
CA ASN A 116 -4.28 11.64 18.59
C ASN A 116 -3.09 10.78 19.08
N ARG A 117 -3.08 10.52 20.39
CA ARG A 117 -2.05 9.69 21.02
C ARG A 117 -2.26 8.22 20.62
N ASN A 118 -1.19 7.56 20.17
CA ASN A 118 -1.16 6.15 19.78
C ASN A 118 -1.94 5.79 18.51
N ASP A 119 -2.37 6.77 17.70
CA ASP A 119 -3.14 6.51 16.47
C ASP A 119 -2.25 6.29 15.23
N TRP A 120 -1.02 5.84 15.42
CA TRP A 120 -0.02 5.78 14.35
C TRP A 120 -0.32 4.70 13.31
N TRP A 121 -0.05 5.01 12.03
CA TRP A 121 -0.34 4.13 10.87
C TRP A 121 0.19 2.71 10.99
N TRP A 122 1.29 2.49 11.72
CA TRP A 122 1.87 1.18 11.98
C TRP A 122 1.10 0.36 13.03
N GLY A 123 -0.16 0.72 13.33
CA GLY A 123 -1.04 -0.02 14.25
C GLY A 123 -0.51 -0.06 15.69
N GLY A 124 0.21 0.97 16.11
CA GLY A 124 0.89 0.98 17.42
C GLY A 124 2.13 0.06 17.52
N MET A 125 2.56 -0.60 16.44
CA MET A 125 3.79 -1.38 16.41
C MET A 125 4.97 -0.52 15.96
N HIS A 126 5.97 -0.34 16.82
CA HIS A 126 7.16 0.43 16.49
C HIS A 126 8.39 -0.45 16.72
N ARG A 127 9.20 -0.68 15.69
CA ARG A 127 10.38 -1.58 15.77
C ARG A 127 11.25 -1.32 17.00
N ARG A 128 11.51 -0.05 17.31
CA ARG A 128 12.44 0.30 18.41
C ARG A 128 11.76 0.30 19.78
N ASP A 129 10.49 -0.09 19.83
CA ASP A 129 9.71 -0.23 21.05
C ASP A 129 9.06 -1.63 21.09
N LYS A 130 9.78 -2.55 21.74
CA LYS A 130 9.34 -3.94 21.88
C LYS A 130 8.03 -4.05 22.65
N GLY A 131 7.83 -3.21 23.68
CA GLY A 131 6.61 -3.25 24.50
C GLY A 131 5.38 -2.79 23.73
N LEU A 132 5.51 -1.75 22.89
CA LEU A 132 4.46 -1.35 21.96
C LEU A 132 4.16 -2.43 20.92
N THR A 133 5.19 -3.08 20.39
CA THR A 133 5.02 -4.17 19.43
C THR A 133 4.32 -5.38 20.06
N GLU A 134 4.76 -5.83 21.24
CA GLU A 134 4.13 -6.94 21.97
C GLU A 134 2.66 -6.64 22.28
N ARG A 135 2.35 -5.42 22.75
CA ARG A 135 0.98 -4.99 23.09
C ARG A 135 0.02 -4.98 21.89
N ASN A 136 0.51 -4.62 20.71
CA ASN A 136 -0.32 -4.43 19.51
C ASN A 136 -0.16 -5.55 18.45
N SER A 137 0.56 -6.62 18.82
CA SER A 137 0.81 -7.78 17.96
C SER A 137 -0.45 -8.59 17.67
N GLY A 138 -0.40 -9.42 16.63
CA GLY A 138 -1.53 -10.26 16.20
C GLY A 138 -2.24 -9.73 14.94
N GLY A 139 -3.25 -10.47 14.51
CA GLY A 139 -3.97 -10.17 13.27
C GLY A 139 -5.24 -9.34 13.43
N ASP A 140 -5.60 -8.93 14.65
CA ASP A 140 -6.77 -8.10 14.87
C ASP A 140 -6.48 -6.65 14.46
N THR A 141 -7.45 -6.04 13.77
CA THR A 141 -7.33 -4.63 13.36
C THR A 141 -7.54 -3.71 14.57
N VAL A 142 -6.66 -2.74 14.74
CA VAL A 142 -6.72 -1.70 15.78
C VAL A 142 -7.50 -0.46 15.29
N PRO A 143 -7.85 0.48 16.18
CA PRO A 143 -8.72 1.62 15.83
C PRO A 143 -8.27 2.42 14.60
N VAL A 144 -6.96 2.73 14.47
CA VAL A 144 -6.42 3.46 13.31
C VAL A 144 -6.71 2.75 11.98
N GLU A 145 -6.60 1.42 11.94
CA GLU A 145 -6.78 0.65 10.70
C GLU A 145 -8.24 0.67 10.27
N LYS A 146 -9.16 0.54 11.23
CA LYS A 146 -10.60 0.64 11.00
C LYS A 146 -10.99 2.05 10.53
N ARG A 147 -10.47 3.09 11.20
CA ARG A 147 -10.69 4.50 10.81
C ARG A 147 -10.24 4.77 9.38
N VAL A 148 -9.02 4.35 9.03
CA VAL A 148 -8.47 4.53 7.68
C VAL A 148 -9.39 3.89 6.64
N ILE A 149 -9.77 2.61 6.83
CA ILE A 149 -10.59 1.89 5.85
C ILE A 149 -11.99 2.48 5.73
N ASP A 150 -12.63 2.86 6.83
CA ASP A 150 -13.96 3.48 6.78
C ASP A 150 -13.93 4.86 6.12
N THR A 151 -12.82 5.61 6.27
CA THR A 151 -12.65 6.89 5.58
C THR A 151 -12.46 6.73 4.09
N VAL A 152 -11.70 5.71 3.67
CA VAL A 152 -11.56 5.35 2.25
C VAL A 152 -12.92 4.96 1.68
N ARG A 153 -13.69 4.10 2.37
CA ARG A 153 -15.03 3.68 1.95
C ARG A 153 -16.02 4.84 1.90
N TRP A 154 -15.96 5.75 2.87
CA TRP A 154 -16.74 6.98 2.86
C TRP A 154 -16.39 7.84 1.64
N ALA A 155 -15.11 8.04 1.33
CA ALA A 155 -14.68 8.84 0.19
C ALA A 155 -15.14 8.21 -1.14
N ILE A 156 -15.05 6.88 -1.26
CA ILE A 156 -15.55 6.14 -2.43
C ILE A 156 -17.02 6.47 -2.68
N LYS A 157 -17.86 6.38 -1.64
CA LYS A 157 -19.29 6.67 -1.74
C LYS A 157 -19.58 8.16 -1.99
N ARG A 158 -18.91 9.05 -1.25
CA ARG A 158 -19.16 10.50 -1.26
C ARG A 158 -18.85 11.15 -2.61
N TYR A 159 -17.78 10.68 -3.27
CA TYR A 159 -17.28 11.26 -4.52
C TYR A 159 -17.53 10.37 -5.75
N ARG A 160 -18.24 9.25 -5.58
CA ARG A 160 -18.52 8.28 -6.67
C ARG A 160 -17.25 7.85 -7.38
N ILE A 161 -16.25 7.47 -6.59
CA ILE A 161 -14.96 6.94 -7.05
C ILE A 161 -15.19 5.60 -7.75
N ASP A 162 -14.39 5.27 -8.77
CA ASP A 162 -14.32 3.91 -9.30
C ASP A 162 -13.77 2.96 -8.21
N PRO A 163 -14.59 2.06 -7.64
CA PRO A 163 -14.16 1.18 -6.53
C PRO A 163 -13.12 0.14 -6.97
N ASN A 164 -12.88 -0.01 -8.28
CA ASN A 164 -11.85 -0.89 -8.81
C ASN A 164 -10.52 -0.17 -9.06
N ARG A 165 -10.45 1.14 -8.80
CA ARG A 165 -9.25 1.99 -8.97
C ARG A 165 -8.98 2.83 -7.73
N VAL A 166 -8.69 2.14 -6.63
CA VAL A 166 -8.32 2.74 -5.35
C VAL A 166 -6.92 2.29 -4.99
N TYR A 167 -6.07 3.24 -4.64
CA TYR A 167 -4.62 3.05 -4.50
C TYR A 167 -4.17 3.60 -3.15
N LEU A 168 -3.25 2.92 -2.47
CA LEU A 168 -2.68 3.38 -1.19
C LEU A 168 -1.19 3.66 -1.33
N SER A 169 -0.73 4.79 -0.82
CA SER A 169 0.69 5.10 -0.75
C SER A 169 1.10 5.74 0.57
N GLY A 170 2.39 5.64 0.87
CA GLY A 170 2.94 6.28 2.06
C GLY A 170 4.46 6.18 2.15
N ASN A 171 5.03 7.08 2.94
CA ASN A 171 6.47 7.21 3.16
C ASN A 171 6.83 6.93 4.62
N SER A 172 7.92 6.21 4.90
CA SER A 172 8.41 5.99 6.27
C SER A 172 7.34 5.30 7.14
N MET A 173 6.88 5.94 8.21
CA MET A 173 5.71 5.50 9.00
C MET A 173 4.48 5.21 8.12
N GLY A 174 4.18 6.10 7.16
CA GLY A 174 3.10 5.90 6.20
C GLY A 174 3.39 4.72 5.25
N GLY A 175 4.66 4.43 4.98
CA GLY A 175 5.08 3.24 4.23
C GLY A 175 4.79 1.96 5.00
N SER A 176 5.10 1.92 6.30
CA SER A 176 4.75 0.77 7.16
C SER A 176 3.24 0.57 7.26
N GLY A 177 2.48 1.65 7.42
CA GLY A 177 1.01 1.60 7.39
C GLY A 177 0.46 1.17 6.04
N THR A 178 1.09 1.60 4.94
CA THR A 178 0.73 1.17 3.57
C THR A 178 0.87 -0.34 3.43
N LEU A 179 1.95 -0.93 3.96
CA LEU A 179 2.12 -2.38 3.96
C LEU A 179 1.10 -3.06 4.89
N GLY A 180 0.99 -2.62 6.15
CA GLY A 180 0.19 -3.34 7.15
C GLY A 180 -1.32 -3.22 6.98
N ILE A 181 -1.82 -2.04 6.63
CA ILE A 181 -3.23 -1.83 6.27
C ILE A 181 -3.46 -2.36 4.86
N GLY A 182 -2.69 -1.88 3.87
CA GLY A 182 -2.97 -2.13 2.46
C GLY A 182 -2.99 -3.60 2.09
N MET A 183 -2.02 -4.39 2.56
CA MET A 183 -1.92 -5.80 2.18
C MET A 183 -3.09 -6.67 2.64
N ARG A 184 -3.84 -6.23 3.66
CA ARG A 184 -5.05 -6.94 4.13
C ARG A 184 -6.32 -6.55 3.40
N HIS A 185 -6.27 -5.50 2.61
CA HIS A 185 -7.45 -4.83 2.09
C HIS A 185 -7.45 -4.80 0.56
N GLY A 186 -7.15 -5.92 -0.08
CA GLY A 186 -7.25 -6.04 -1.53
C GLY A 186 -8.70 -6.07 -2.06
N ASP A 187 -9.69 -6.14 -1.16
CA ASP A 187 -11.10 -5.84 -1.43
C ASP A 187 -11.34 -4.33 -1.63
N VAL A 188 -10.47 -3.49 -1.07
CA VAL A 188 -10.50 -2.01 -1.19
C VAL A 188 -9.48 -1.55 -2.22
N PHE A 189 -8.21 -1.97 -2.11
CA PHE A 189 -7.10 -1.46 -2.91
C PHE A 189 -6.77 -2.35 -4.11
N ALA A 190 -6.67 -1.74 -5.29
CA ALA A 190 -6.18 -2.41 -6.49
C ALA A 190 -4.67 -2.66 -6.39
N ALA A 191 -3.91 -1.64 -5.99
CA ALA A 191 -2.47 -1.70 -5.77
C ALA A 191 -2.03 -0.74 -4.66
N ILE A 192 -0.85 -0.99 -4.09
CA ILE A 192 -0.23 -0.16 -3.06
C ILE A 192 1.22 0.19 -3.41
N LYS A 193 1.70 1.35 -2.97
CA LYS A 193 3.09 1.77 -3.15
C LYS A 193 3.69 2.32 -1.86
N ALA A 194 4.70 1.64 -1.36
CA ALA A 194 5.39 1.94 -0.11
C ALA A 194 6.81 2.48 -0.37
N ASN A 195 7.11 3.67 0.17
CA ASN A 195 8.45 4.26 0.14
C ASN A 195 9.14 4.17 1.50
N VAL A 196 10.35 3.61 1.53
CA VAL A 196 11.23 3.45 2.70
C VAL A 196 10.45 3.13 3.98
N PRO A 197 9.64 2.04 4.01
CA PRO A 197 8.82 1.71 5.17
C PRO A 197 9.64 1.73 6.46
N ALA A 198 9.09 2.35 7.51
CA ALA A 198 9.70 2.42 8.83
C ALA A 198 9.64 1.09 9.61
N GLY A 199 9.89 -0.03 8.91
CA GLY A 199 9.70 -1.39 9.40
C GLY A 199 8.59 -2.15 8.68
N VAL A 200 8.64 -3.47 8.79
CA VAL A 200 7.69 -4.45 8.22
C VAL A 200 6.93 -5.21 9.30
N GLU A 201 7.11 -4.84 10.57
CA GLU A 201 6.51 -5.49 11.73
C GLU A 201 4.98 -5.43 11.67
N HIS A 202 4.43 -4.27 11.26
CA HIS A 202 2.98 -4.12 11.10
C HIS A 202 2.39 -5.14 10.12
N VAL A 203 2.91 -5.22 8.90
CA VAL A 203 2.44 -6.21 7.91
C VAL A 203 2.74 -7.65 8.34
N SER A 204 3.87 -7.87 9.01
CA SER A 204 4.26 -9.18 9.52
C SER A 204 3.26 -9.73 10.53
N GLU A 205 2.80 -8.89 11.45
CA GLU A 205 1.81 -9.25 12.46
C GLU A 205 0.43 -9.44 11.83
N ARG A 206 0.04 -8.50 10.98
CA ARG A 206 -1.26 -8.46 10.32
C ARG A 206 -1.46 -9.58 9.31
N LEU A 207 -0.39 -10.11 8.71
CA LEU A 207 -0.46 -11.26 7.81
C LEU A 207 0.06 -12.55 8.43
N PHE A 208 0.35 -12.57 9.74
CA PHE A 208 0.86 -13.77 10.43
C PHE A 208 2.07 -14.37 9.72
N PHE A 209 3.12 -13.58 9.52
CA PHE A 209 4.37 -14.10 8.98
C PHE A 209 4.97 -15.16 9.92
N PRO A 210 5.71 -16.15 9.40
CA PRO A 210 6.35 -17.17 10.22
C PRO A 210 7.15 -16.56 11.40
N PRO A 211 7.13 -17.22 12.58
CA PRO A 211 6.56 -18.53 12.86
C PRO A 211 5.04 -18.52 13.14
N LYS A 212 4.36 -17.38 13.00
CA LYS A 212 2.90 -17.31 13.17
C LYS A 212 2.21 -17.93 11.95
N SER A 213 0.94 -18.29 12.14
CA SER A 213 0.07 -18.76 11.06
C SER A 213 -1.29 -18.12 11.23
N ALA A 214 -1.94 -17.81 10.11
CA ALA A 214 -3.29 -17.28 10.14
C ALA A 214 -4.24 -18.34 10.76
N PRO A 215 -5.17 -17.94 11.64
CA PRO A 215 -6.24 -18.81 12.10
C PRO A 215 -7.00 -19.42 10.92
N LYS A 216 -7.46 -20.67 11.02
CA LYS A 216 -8.14 -21.37 9.91
C LYS A 216 -9.43 -20.67 9.48
N GLU A 217 -10.08 -20.00 10.42
CA GLU A 217 -11.34 -19.29 10.24
C GLU A 217 -11.14 -17.89 9.64
N LEU A 218 -9.91 -17.37 9.63
CA LEU A 218 -9.61 -16.06 9.07
C LEU A 218 -9.52 -16.14 7.55
N SER A 219 -10.50 -15.54 6.88
CA SER A 219 -10.45 -15.29 5.43
C SER A 219 -10.03 -13.84 5.17
N LEU A 220 -8.89 -13.67 4.52
CA LEU A 220 -8.43 -12.37 4.00
C LEU A 220 -8.69 -12.30 2.49
N PRO A 221 -9.03 -11.12 1.95
CA PRO A 221 -9.14 -10.95 0.51
C PRO A 221 -7.77 -11.15 -0.17
N ASP A 222 -7.79 -11.47 -1.47
CA ASP A 222 -6.58 -11.47 -2.30
C ASP A 222 -5.86 -10.11 -2.16
N PRO A 223 -4.56 -10.08 -1.79
CA PRO A 223 -3.88 -8.83 -1.50
C PRO A 223 -3.75 -7.93 -2.74
N PRO A 224 -3.59 -6.61 -2.57
CA PRO A 224 -3.20 -5.71 -3.66
C PRO A 224 -1.85 -6.09 -4.26
N ILE A 225 -1.63 -5.65 -5.51
CA ILE A 225 -0.26 -5.62 -6.06
C ILE A 225 0.56 -4.64 -5.23
N CYS A 226 1.69 -5.10 -4.69
CA CYS A 226 2.56 -4.31 -3.84
C CYS A 226 3.77 -3.81 -4.62
N VAL A 227 3.94 -2.49 -4.67
CA VAL A 227 5.21 -1.84 -5.01
C VAL A 227 5.89 -1.40 -3.71
N ASN A 228 7.09 -1.88 -3.46
CA ASN A 228 7.90 -1.43 -2.33
C ASN A 228 9.23 -0.92 -2.88
N TYR A 229 9.74 0.18 -2.33
CA TYR A 229 11.13 0.53 -2.52
C TYR A 229 11.75 1.01 -1.22
N SER A 230 12.94 0.49 -0.95
CA SER A 230 13.61 0.62 0.35
C SER A 230 15.11 0.74 0.15
N ALA A 231 15.85 1.09 1.19
CA ALA A 231 17.29 1.28 1.10
C ALA A 231 18.01 0.41 2.11
N GLN A 232 18.95 -0.42 1.66
CA GLN A 232 19.70 -1.32 2.55
C GLN A 232 20.51 -0.56 3.61
N ASN A 233 20.91 0.67 3.30
CA ASN A 233 21.62 1.57 4.21
C ASN A 233 20.68 2.48 5.05
N ASP A 234 19.37 2.24 5.01
CA ASP A 234 18.40 2.86 5.92
C ASP A 234 18.22 2.00 7.17
N GLY A 235 18.44 2.59 8.35
CA GLY A 235 18.27 1.88 9.64
C GLY A 235 16.84 1.41 9.93
N TRP A 236 15.86 1.80 9.12
CA TRP A 236 14.49 1.30 9.22
C TRP A 236 14.17 0.12 8.30
N SER A 237 15.05 -0.25 7.37
CA SER A 237 14.74 -1.26 6.34
C SER A 237 14.95 -2.72 6.74
N PHE A 238 15.32 -3.05 7.98
CA PHE A 238 15.46 -4.45 8.40
C PHE A 238 14.18 -5.29 8.17
N GLY A 239 14.32 -6.59 7.97
CA GLY A 239 13.22 -7.54 7.78
C GLY A 239 12.58 -7.55 6.38
N HIS A 240 13.11 -6.78 5.43
CA HIS A 240 12.61 -6.79 4.05
C HIS A 240 12.90 -8.12 3.32
N ASP A 241 13.93 -8.86 3.73
CA ASP A 241 14.18 -10.26 3.38
C ASP A 241 13.00 -11.14 3.77
N ARG A 242 12.58 -11.11 5.05
CA ARG A 242 11.41 -11.84 5.52
C ARG A 242 10.12 -11.43 4.80
N PHE A 243 9.96 -10.14 4.52
CA PHE A 243 8.83 -9.66 3.72
C PHE A 243 8.86 -10.27 2.32
N PHE A 244 10.01 -10.23 1.63
CA PHE A 244 10.17 -10.85 0.32
C PHE A 244 9.87 -12.36 0.37
N ASP A 245 10.44 -13.10 1.32
CA ASP A 245 10.26 -14.54 1.42
C ASP A 245 8.79 -14.95 1.54
N VAL A 246 8.03 -14.22 2.36
CA VAL A 246 6.59 -14.49 2.50
C VAL A 246 5.80 -14.13 1.24
N MET A 247 6.19 -13.06 0.54
CA MET A 247 5.56 -12.68 -0.72
C MET A 247 5.81 -13.73 -1.80
N GLU A 248 7.03 -14.29 -1.87
CA GLU A 248 7.39 -15.41 -2.75
C GLU A 248 6.64 -16.69 -2.36
N GLU A 249 6.68 -17.10 -1.09
CA GLU A 249 6.05 -18.34 -0.60
C GLU A 249 4.55 -18.34 -0.85
N ARG A 250 3.88 -17.20 -0.59
CA ARG A 250 2.43 -17.07 -0.71
C ARG A 250 1.98 -16.65 -2.10
N ASN A 251 2.89 -16.57 -3.07
CA ASN A 251 2.59 -16.06 -4.40
C ASN A 251 1.83 -14.71 -4.34
N TYR A 252 2.29 -13.74 -3.55
CA TYR A 252 1.74 -12.38 -3.52
C TYR A 252 2.53 -11.46 -4.44
N ALA A 253 1.83 -10.64 -5.23
CA ALA A 253 2.49 -9.75 -6.21
C ALA A 253 3.37 -8.70 -5.52
N LEU A 254 4.66 -8.75 -5.85
CA LEU A 254 5.66 -7.82 -5.35
C LEU A 254 6.52 -7.29 -6.50
N PHE A 255 6.57 -5.98 -6.62
CA PHE A 255 7.63 -5.23 -7.32
C PHE A 255 8.47 -4.56 -6.24
N PHE A 256 9.72 -4.99 -6.08
CA PHE A 256 10.59 -4.50 -5.01
C PHE A 256 11.85 -3.90 -5.58
N TYR A 257 12.21 -2.70 -5.14
CA TYR A 257 13.39 -1.97 -5.60
C TYR A 257 14.22 -1.48 -4.43
N TRP A 258 15.54 -1.48 -4.59
CA TRP A 258 16.42 -0.94 -3.56
C TRP A 258 17.71 -0.34 -4.08
N GLY A 259 18.37 0.42 -3.23
CA GLY A 259 19.69 0.97 -3.46
C GLY A 259 20.14 1.82 -2.28
N PRO A 260 21.41 2.25 -2.23
CA PRO A 260 21.99 2.98 -1.11
C PRO A 260 21.55 4.46 -0.99
N PHE A 261 20.25 4.76 -1.18
CA PHE A 261 19.72 6.14 -1.11
C PHE A 261 19.27 6.57 0.30
N GLY A 262 19.42 5.72 1.32
CA GLY A 262 19.03 5.99 2.70
C GLY A 262 17.53 6.26 2.85
N HIS A 263 17.14 7.02 3.87
CA HIS A 263 15.73 7.35 4.15
C HIS A 263 15.20 8.50 3.27
N ALA A 264 15.40 8.39 1.95
CA ALA A 264 15.06 9.44 0.98
C ALA A 264 13.57 9.45 0.58
N ASN A 265 13.07 10.64 0.22
CA ASN A 265 11.69 10.85 -0.22
C ASN A 265 11.58 11.66 -1.54
N ASN A 266 12.73 11.99 -2.13
CA ASN A 266 12.83 12.72 -3.39
C ASN A 266 13.09 11.70 -4.51
N SER A 267 12.14 11.58 -5.43
CA SER A 267 12.22 10.57 -6.50
C SER A 267 13.40 10.82 -7.44
N ALA A 268 13.75 12.07 -7.74
CA ALA A 268 14.90 12.38 -8.59
C ALA A 268 16.21 11.88 -7.95
N ARG A 269 16.40 12.11 -6.64
CA ARG A 269 17.55 11.61 -5.87
C ARG A 269 17.57 10.09 -5.79
N ILE A 270 16.42 9.45 -5.59
CA ILE A 270 16.35 7.98 -5.54
C ILE A 270 16.70 7.40 -6.92
N LYS A 271 16.22 8.01 -8.00
CA LYS A 271 16.47 7.57 -9.38
C LYS A 271 17.92 7.71 -9.84
N THR A 272 18.75 8.53 -9.19
CA THR A 272 20.21 8.51 -9.47
C THR A 272 20.86 7.21 -8.99
N VAL A 273 20.19 6.45 -8.12
CA VAL A 273 20.67 5.20 -7.55
C VAL A 273 19.90 4.02 -8.12
N ASN A 274 18.57 4.10 -8.17
CA ASN A 274 17.70 3.08 -8.75
C ASN A 274 16.60 3.74 -9.58
N ASP A 275 16.76 3.74 -10.89
CA ASP A 275 15.82 4.35 -11.83
C ASP A 275 14.57 3.49 -12.13
N LEU A 276 14.44 2.31 -11.50
CA LEU A 276 13.31 1.40 -11.67
C LEU A 276 12.14 1.67 -10.72
N ILE A 277 12.26 2.57 -9.74
CA ILE A 277 11.21 2.81 -8.71
C ILE A 277 9.85 3.24 -9.27
N ASP A 278 9.81 3.70 -10.53
CA ASP A 278 8.59 4.07 -11.26
C ASP A 278 8.41 3.23 -12.55
N SER A 279 9.15 2.14 -12.70
CA SER A 279 9.11 1.31 -13.92
C SER A 279 7.77 0.60 -14.10
N PHE A 280 7.11 0.22 -13.00
CA PHE A 280 5.80 -0.42 -13.01
C PHE A 280 4.68 0.60 -12.76
N ASP A 281 3.74 0.71 -13.70
CA ASP A 281 2.56 1.58 -13.58
C ASP A 281 1.48 0.92 -12.71
N TRP A 282 1.69 0.96 -11.41
CA TRP A 282 0.77 0.43 -10.41
C TRP A 282 -0.60 1.14 -10.38
N LEU A 283 -0.73 2.35 -10.95
CA LEU A 283 -1.99 3.11 -11.03
C LEU A 283 -2.86 2.71 -12.24
N SER A 284 -2.33 1.84 -13.11
CA SER A 284 -3.10 1.17 -14.16
C SER A 284 -3.85 -0.06 -13.64
N VAL A 285 -3.43 -0.63 -12.50
CA VAL A 285 -3.99 -1.86 -11.95
C VAL A 285 -5.46 -1.65 -11.59
N ARG A 286 -6.29 -2.63 -11.94
CA ARG A 286 -7.70 -2.68 -11.54
C ARG A 286 -7.98 -3.88 -10.62
N LYS A 287 -8.97 -3.73 -9.74
CA LYS A 287 -9.41 -4.79 -8.82
C LYS A 287 -10.30 -5.85 -9.49
N ASP A 288 -10.98 -5.47 -10.58
CA ASP A 288 -11.83 -6.33 -11.41
C ASP A 288 -11.07 -6.97 -12.59
N GLU A 289 -9.75 -7.10 -12.47
CA GLU A 289 -8.91 -7.77 -13.45
C GLU A 289 -8.02 -8.81 -12.75
N ALA A 290 -7.92 -10.00 -13.36
CA ALA A 290 -6.94 -11.00 -12.96
C ALA A 290 -5.52 -10.49 -13.25
N TYR A 291 -4.56 -10.90 -12.42
CA TYR A 291 -3.15 -10.55 -12.60
C TYR A 291 -2.24 -11.75 -12.32
N PRO A 292 -1.09 -11.85 -13.02
CA PRO A 292 -0.07 -12.83 -12.72
C PRO A 292 0.79 -12.38 -11.55
N VAL A 293 1.27 -13.33 -10.78
CA VAL A 293 2.30 -13.17 -9.78
C VAL A 293 3.53 -13.92 -10.26
N PHE A 294 4.64 -13.19 -10.33
CA PHE A 294 5.94 -13.73 -10.73
C PHE A 294 6.76 -14.01 -9.47
N THR A 295 7.16 -15.27 -9.31
CA THR A 295 8.02 -15.74 -8.22
C THR A 295 9.22 -16.48 -8.78
N LYS A 296 10.29 -16.61 -7.98
CA LYS A 296 11.56 -17.26 -8.33
C LYS A 296 12.12 -16.79 -9.67
N ALA A 297 11.95 -15.52 -9.98
CA ALA A 297 12.38 -14.98 -11.26
C ALA A 297 13.91 -14.98 -11.37
N SER A 298 14.42 -15.56 -12.45
CA SER A 298 15.87 -15.67 -12.72
C SER A 298 16.57 -14.31 -12.90
N THR A 299 15.79 -13.23 -12.94
CA THR A 299 16.26 -11.86 -13.12
C THR A 299 16.34 -11.08 -11.82
N ASN A 300 15.79 -11.60 -10.72
CA ASN A 300 15.80 -10.92 -9.43
C ASN A 300 17.25 -10.72 -8.96
N SER A 301 17.54 -9.52 -8.48
CA SER A 301 18.82 -9.22 -7.84
C SER A 301 18.91 -9.94 -6.49
N LYS A 302 20.13 -10.28 -6.06
CA LYS A 302 20.37 -10.81 -4.71
C LYS A 302 19.96 -9.76 -3.67
N LEU A 303 19.14 -10.14 -2.71
CA LEU A 303 18.72 -9.26 -1.63
C LEU A 303 19.91 -8.88 -0.73
N PRO A 304 20.03 -7.60 -0.33
CA PRO A 304 21.09 -7.16 0.59
C PRO A 304 20.71 -7.39 2.06
N TRP A 305 19.45 -7.66 2.39
CA TRP A 305 19.03 -7.94 3.76
C TRP A 305 19.12 -9.44 4.08
N PRO A 306 19.44 -9.80 5.34
CA PRO A 306 19.93 -8.95 6.41
C PRO A 306 21.46 -8.72 6.36
N ASP A 307 22.16 -9.38 5.44
CA ASP A 307 23.60 -9.63 5.56
C ASP A 307 24.52 -8.55 4.97
N ASP A 308 24.06 -7.78 3.98
CA ASP A 308 24.88 -6.83 3.20
C ASP A 308 24.26 -5.41 3.17
N LEU A 309 23.98 -4.87 4.35
CA LEU A 309 23.34 -3.55 4.51
C LEU A 309 24.21 -2.37 4.04
N LYS A 310 25.51 -2.58 3.85
CA LYS A 310 26.47 -1.57 3.38
C LYS A 310 26.71 -1.64 1.87
N SER A 311 26.05 -2.56 1.16
CA SER A 311 26.20 -2.72 -0.28
C SER A 311 25.96 -1.40 -1.02
N GLY A 312 26.84 -1.08 -1.97
CA GLY A 312 26.66 0.04 -2.90
C GLY A 312 25.72 -0.28 -4.05
N GLU A 313 25.28 -1.53 -4.18
CA GLU A 313 24.52 -2.01 -5.33
C GLU A 313 23.02 -1.67 -5.21
N ALA A 314 22.44 -1.26 -6.33
CA ALA A 314 21.00 -1.17 -6.49
C ALA A 314 20.46 -2.50 -7.04
N GLY A 315 19.23 -2.85 -6.68
CA GLY A 315 18.64 -4.10 -7.11
C GLY A 315 17.13 -4.05 -7.25
N GLN A 316 16.59 -5.15 -7.77
CA GLN A 316 15.18 -5.25 -8.13
C GLN A 316 14.64 -6.68 -8.01
N VAL A 317 13.32 -6.76 -7.80
CA VAL A 317 12.50 -7.96 -7.95
C VAL A 317 11.37 -7.63 -8.93
N ASN A 318 11.18 -8.51 -9.92
CA ASN A 318 10.10 -8.48 -10.91
C ASN A 318 9.99 -7.24 -11.82
N ALA A 319 10.94 -6.31 -11.80
CA ALA A 319 10.91 -5.02 -12.52
C ALA A 319 10.55 -5.12 -14.00
N PHE A 320 10.96 -6.21 -14.66
CA PHE A 320 10.87 -6.35 -16.10
C PHE A 320 9.61 -7.08 -16.58
N PHE A 321 8.86 -7.76 -15.71
CA PHE A 321 7.69 -8.51 -16.14
C PHE A 321 6.46 -7.61 -16.29
N ARG A 322 5.73 -7.78 -17.39
CA ARG A 322 4.44 -7.14 -17.65
C ARG A 322 3.45 -8.17 -18.18
N TRP A 323 2.19 -7.78 -18.17
CA TRP A 323 1.12 -8.60 -18.69
C TRP A 323 0.01 -7.75 -19.30
N LYS A 324 -0.89 -8.45 -19.98
CA LYS A 324 -2.20 -7.95 -20.38
C LYS A 324 -3.21 -9.08 -20.28
N THR A 325 -4.27 -8.88 -19.51
CA THR A 325 -5.41 -9.81 -19.47
C THR A 325 -6.20 -9.65 -20.76
N VAL A 326 -6.41 -10.75 -21.48
CA VAL A 326 -7.13 -10.78 -22.76
C VAL A 326 -8.55 -11.31 -22.55
N GLU A 327 -8.68 -12.37 -21.77
CA GLU A 327 -9.96 -13.00 -21.46
C GLU A 327 -9.92 -13.58 -20.04
N ASP A 328 -11.02 -13.39 -19.30
CA ASP A 328 -11.31 -14.07 -18.04
C ASP A 328 -12.78 -14.49 -18.10
N ALA A 329 -13.02 -15.69 -18.64
CA ALA A 329 -14.33 -16.28 -18.86
C ALA A 329 -14.47 -17.59 -18.07
N ALA A 330 -15.70 -18.09 -17.91
CA ALA A 330 -15.99 -19.24 -17.05
C ALA A 330 -15.16 -20.51 -17.36
N GLN A 331 -14.74 -20.69 -18.62
CA GLN A 331 -14.00 -21.87 -19.08
C GLN A 331 -12.60 -21.55 -19.64
N ARG A 332 -12.22 -20.27 -19.71
CA ARG A 332 -10.95 -19.85 -20.30
C ARG A 332 -10.42 -18.60 -19.64
N LEU A 333 -9.14 -18.64 -19.30
CA LEU A 333 -8.33 -17.48 -18.98
C LEU A 333 -7.27 -17.32 -20.07
N GLU A 334 -7.12 -16.11 -20.60
CA GLU A 334 -6.06 -15.76 -21.54
C GLU A 334 -5.33 -14.51 -21.08
N MET A 335 -4.01 -14.60 -20.98
CA MET A 335 -3.14 -13.49 -20.60
C MET A 335 -1.89 -13.47 -21.50
N SER A 336 -1.52 -12.28 -21.96
CA SER A 336 -0.19 -12.04 -22.53
C SER A 336 0.79 -11.80 -21.39
N LEU A 337 1.92 -12.51 -21.36
CA LEU A 337 3.02 -12.30 -20.42
C LEU A 337 4.28 -11.96 -21.21
N PHE A 338 5.00 -10.91 -20.80
CA PHE A 338 6.17 -10.45 -21.54
C PHE A 338 7.15 -9.68 -20.66
N LEU A 339 8.40 -9.60 -21.13
CA LEU A 339 9.40 -8.69 -20.56
C LEU A 339 9.32 -7.33 -21.25
N VAL A 340 9.44 -6.25 -20.49
CA VAL A 340 9.64 -4.90 -21.04
C VAL A 340 10.86 -4.88 -21.95
N SER A 341 10.81 -4.10 -23.02
CA SER A 341 11.94 -3.90 -23.92
C SER A 341 12.67 -2.58 -23.62
N ARG A 342 13.85 -2.38 -24.23
CA ARG A 342 14.56 -1.08 -24.21
C ARG A 342 13.77 0.07 -24.87
N ARG A 343 12.77 -0.25 -25.68
CA ARG A 343 11.86 0.75 -26.26
C ARG A 343 10.89 1.27 -25.19
N ASP A 344 10.45 0.38 -24.30
CA ASP A 344 9.37 0.66 -23.35
C ASP A 344 9.91 1.16 -22.00
N LEU A 345 11.14 0.78 -21.63
CA LEU A 345 11.78 1.19 -20.38
C LEU A 345 13.21 1.69 -20.62
N LYS A 346 13.45 2.96 -20.28
CA LYS A 346 14.80 3.53 -20.20
C LYS A 346 15.34 3.33 -18.78
N THR A 347 16.42 2.58 -18.65
CA THR A 347 17.04 2.27 -17.37
C THR A 347 18.53 1.95 -17.53
N GLY A 348 19.31 2.22 -16.49
CA GLY A 348 20.70 1.76 -16.36
C GLY A 348 20.82 0.25 -16.09
N PHE A 349 19.73 -0.41 -15.67
CA PHE A 349 19.73 -1.85 -15.45
C PHE A 349 19.72 -2.61 -16.79
N LYS A 350 20.40 -3.76 -16.82
CA LYS A 350 20.35 -4.66 -17.98
C LYS A 350 18.96 -5.28 -18.08
N ILE A 351 18.19 -4.83 -19.08
CA ILE A 351 16.92 -5.48 -19.45
C ILE A 351 17.22 -6.87 -20.06
N PRO A 352 16.66 -7.95 -19.50
CA PRO A 352 16.86 -9.31 -19.99
C PRO A 352 16.02 -9.57 -21.26
N ALA A 353 16.57 -10.32 -22.22
CA ALA A 353 15.82 -10.77 -23.40
C ALA A 353 14.90 -11.96 -23.07
N GLU A 354 15.26 -12.74 -22.06
CA GLU A 354 14.49 -13.86 -21.54
C GLU A 354 14.65 -14.01 -20.02
N ALA A 355 13.65 -14.57 -19.37
CA ALA A 355 13.64 -14.87 -17.95
C ALA A 355 12.88 -16.17 -17.68
N ARG A 356 13.26 -16.89 -16.62
CA ARG A 356 12.47 -17.99 -16.05
C ARG A 356 11.80 -17.53 -14.78
N THR A 357 10.55 -17.90 -14.56
CA THR A 357 9.77 -17.53 -13.36
C THR A 357 8.65 -18.53 -13.13
N ASP A 358 8.29 -18.75 -11.87
CA ASP A 358 7.03 -19.37 -11.51
C ASP A 358 5.91 -18.31 -11.70
N VAL A 359 4.82 -18.68 -12.35
CA VAL A 359 3.67 -17.80 -12.59
C VAL A 359 2.46 -18.34 -11.86
N SER A 360 1.91 -17.57 -10.93
CA SER A 360 0.59 -17.83 -10.36
C SER A 360 -0.43 -16.79 -10.82
N VAL A 361 -1.73 -17.08 -10.82
CA VAL A 361 -2.77 -16.10 -11.22
C VAL A 361 -3.76 -15.82 -10.10
N ARG A 362 -3.95 -14.54 -9.78
CA ARG A 362 -4.85 -14.06 -8.71
C ARG A 362 -5.96 -13.16 -9.25
N ARG A 363 -6.98 -12.90 -8.41
CA ARG A 363 -8.18 -12.12 -8.76
C ARG A 363 -8.87 -12.58 -10.03
N LEU A 364 -8.99 -13.90 -10.21
CA LEU A 364 -9.83 -14.47 -11.25
C LEU A 364 -11.28 -14.02 -11.04
N GLN A 365 -11.89 -13.44 -12.06
CA GLN A 365 -13.25 -12.90 -12.01
C GLN A 365 -14.28 -13.99 -12.33
N ASN A 366 -14.13 -14.62 -13.49
CA ASN A 366 -15.08 -15.60 -14.03
C ASN A 366 -14.48 -17.00 -14.12
N PHE A 367 -13.18 -17.12 -14.42
CA PHE A 367 -12.45 -18.39 -14.49
C PHE A 367 -12.18 -18.94 -13.07
N ARG A 368 -13.22 -19.44 -12.40
CA ARG A 368 -13.14 -19.89 -11.01
C ARG A 368 -12.62 -21.33 -10.93
N VAL A 369 -11.43 -21.49 -10.38
CA VAL A 369 -10.80 -22.80 -10.19
C VAL A 369 -10.95 -23.23 -8.73
N LYS A 370 -11.49 -24.44 -8.51
CA LYS A 370 -11.62 -25.01 -7.16
C LYS A 370 -10.28 -25.56 -6.70
N ALA A 371 -10.07 -25.59 -5.38
CA ALA A 371 -8.92 -26.23 -4.78
C ALA A 371 -8.76 -27.67 -5.29
N GLY A 372 -7.55 -28.03 -5.72
CA GLY A 372 -7.23 -29.34 -6.26
C GLY A 372 -7.80 -29.66 -7.64
N ALA A 373 -8.47 -28.72 -8.32
CA ALA A 373 -8.94 -28.93 -9.69
C ALA A 373 -7.75 -29.03 -10.66
N LEU A 374 -7.87 -29.93 -11.64
CA LEU A 374 -6.91 -30.04 -12.73
C LEU A 374 -7.16 -28.94 -13.76
N PHE A 375 -6.08 -28.42 -14.33
CA PHE A 375 -6.14 -27.45 -15.43
C PHE A 375 -5.10 -27.77 -16.49
N GLN A 376 -5.36 -27.31 -17.70
CA GLN A 376 -4.46 -27.37 -18.83
C GLN A 376 -3.97 -25.95 -19.13
N TRP A 377 -2.72 -25.82 -19.56
CA TRP A 377 -2.16 -24.52 -19.93
C TRP A 377 -1.30 -24.63 -21.18
N GLN A 378 -1.23 -23.52 -21.91
CA GLN A 378 -0.34 -23.33 -23.04
C GLN A 378 0.23 -21.91 -23.00
N PHE A 379 1.52 -21.78 -23.31
CA PHE A 379 2.21 -20.51 -23.48
C PHE A 379 3.20 -20.60 -24.64
N GLY A 380 2.86 -19.96 -25.76
CA GLY A 380 3.58 -20.16 -27.02
C GLY A 380 3.58 -21.63 -27.43
N LYS A 381 4.77 -22.24 -27.50
CA LYS A 381 4.96 -23.67 -27.80
C LYS A 381 4.95 -24.56 -26.55
N ALA A 382 5.11 -23.99 -25.36
CA ALA A 382 5.07 -24.74 -24.11
C ALA A 382 3.61 -25.06 -23.75
N LYS A 383 3.38 -26.26 -23.23
CA LYS A 383 2.07 -26.71 -22.75
C LYS A 383 2.25 -27.68 -21.60
N GLY A 384 1.23 -27.82 -20.77
CA GLY A 384 1.25 -28.77 -19.67
C GLY A 384 -0.07 -28.83 -18.94
N GLU A 385 -0.08 -29.70 -17.92
CA GLU A 385 -1.19 -29.84 -16.99
C GLU A 385 -0.73 -29.34 -15.61
N GLY A 386 -1.68 -28.94 -14.77
CA GLY A 386 -1.42 -28.55 -13.41
C GLY A 386 -2.60 -28.86 -12.50
N LYS A 387 -2.39 -28.67 -11.20
CA LYS A 387 -3.42 -28.83 -10.18
C LYS A 387 -3.45 -27.57 -9.32
N ALA A 388 -4.62 -26.97 -9.18
CA ALA A 388 -4.77 -25.79 -8.34
C ALA A 388 -4.49 -26.11 -6.87
N ASP A 389 -3.91 -25.15 -6.15
CA ASP A 389 -3.51 -25.34 -4.76
C ASP A 389 -4.70 -25.40 -3.78
N ALA A 390 -4.43 -25.38 -2.47
CA ALA A 390 -5.46 -25.42 -1.45
C ALA A 390 -6.37 -24.18 -1.44
N GLN A 391 -5.95 -23.08 -2.05
CA GLN A 391 -6.70 -21.84 -2.22
C GLN A 391 -7.35 -21.74 -3.61
N GLY A 392 -7.17 -22.74 -4.48
CA GLY A 392 -7.66 -22.70 -5.86
C GLY A 392 -6.78 -21.86 -6.80
N LEU A 393 -5.55 -21.52 -6.39
CA LEU A 393 -4.61 -20.75 -7.19
C LEU A 393 -4.04 -21.62 -8.31
N ILE A 394 -4.03 -21.07 -9.53
CA ILE A 394 -3.34 -21.65 -10.69
C ILE A 394 -1.86 -21.28 -10.59
N GLY A 395 -0.96 -22.26 -10.71
CA GLY A 395 0.48 -22.06 -10.70
C GLY A 395 1.19 -22.83 -11.83
N ILE A 396 2.06 -22.15 -12.58
CA ILE A 396 2.86 -22.70 -13.68
C ILE A 396 4.35 -22.48 -13.34
N PRO A 397 5.10 -23.52 -12.99
CA PRO A 397 6.49 -23.36 -12.56
C PRO A 397 7.45 -23.15 -13.73
N GLY A 398 8.51 -22.36 -13.51
CA GLY A 398 9.67 -22.27 -14.39
C GLY A 398 9.40 -21.79 -15.83
N LEU A 399 8.30 -21.06 -16.04
CA LEU A 399 7.89 -20.55 -17.34
C LEU A 399 8.95 -19.63 -17.92
N LYS A 400 9.33 -19.86 -19.19
CA LYS A 400 10.25 -18.99 -19.92
C LYS A 400 9.45 -17.85 -20.58
N VAL A 401 9.70 -16.62 -20.16
CA VAL A 401 9.09 -15.40 -20.68
C VAL A 401 10.14 -14.60 -21.46
N THR A 402 9.78 -14.03 -22.59
CA THR A 402 10.67 -13.23 -23.45
C THR A 402 10.13 -11.81 -23.61
N SER A 403 10.96 -10.90 -24.13
CA SER A 403 10.45 -9.63 -24.65
C SER A 403 9.49 -9.85 -25.83
N THR A 404 8.51 -8.95 -26.00
CA THR A 404 7.67 -8.89 -27.22
C THR A 404 8.43 -8.35 -28.41
#